data_AF-A0AAV0UU88-F1
#
_entry.id   AF-A0AAV0UU88-F1
#
_cell.length_a   1.000
_cell.length_b   1.000
_cell.length_c   1.000
_cell.angle_alpha   90.00
_cell.angle_beta   90.00
_cell.angle_gamma   90.00
#
_symmetry.space_group_name_H-M   'P 1'
#
loop_
_entity.id
_entity.type
_entity.pdbx_description
1 polymer ?
#
loop_
_entity_poly.entity_id
_entity_poly.type
_entity_poly.pdbx_seq_one_letter_code
_entity_poly.pdbx_strand_id
1 'polypeptide(L)'
;MVVPGDKKKVMSMVYYDLMDIKSDATPEQIKKAYRRKALQLHPDKRGNTPESQEEFTRMKQAYDVLSDPQKREVYDRVGEDGIKLMEDYGNMSPEQMSVLLFRSMGALGARGKCFLIFLVSLLFAFCLLIPIFWCLRADSTISWNWAVVCIPLWIVDGIYYCCLGCVYASSSAGADQEEKPHEKPVLFKLYAFLKALLLLVLQVFLALKLNGDIRWTLIEVLIPYFIYEGLNLLEGLAGGMLGYNMLTKNSEGAGVTHTEDIKKQRATLVVAVTRKLILNFTRIAQAVLLGLKVDGNLGHASWWLVFIPVWLYVAFFVSFPVRKYIRAKAKANKPESSSSTEPHTHDAYTRESVTDGEAVSKLSLCDAFCTIVFKCALMSPFFILSARLQDGSFSSIYVLLPWLIVAGLAFCFICCAISCVGFRDPEDDGVPEQASAESTRNAPTFEEGATARADYVSVDMD
;
A
#
# COMPACT_ATOMS: atom_id res chain seq x y z
N MET A 1 -51.37 0.75 -17.48
CA MET A 1 -50.65 -0.53 -17.69
C MET A 1 -49.31 -0.40 -16.99
N VAL A 2 -49.11 -1.12 -15.88
CA VAL A 2 -47.82 -1.18 -15.19
C VAL A 2 -47.01 -2.26 -15.91
N VAL A 3 -45.95 -1.86 -16.59
CA VAL A 3 -45.02 -2.78 -17.24
C VAL A 3 -44.38 -3.65 -16.14
N PRO A 4 -44.38 -5.00 -16.24
CA PRO A 4 -43.68 -5.84 -15.28
C PRO A 4 -42.18 -5.59 -15.44
N GLY A 5 -41.57 -4.96 -14.43
CA GLY A 5 -40.14 -4.67 -14.44
C GLY A 5 -39.30 -5.95 -14.45
N ASP A 6 -38.30 -6.00 -15.32
CA ASP A 6 -37.28 -7.04 -15.36
C ASP A 6 -36.70 -7.27 -13.96
N LYS A 7 -36.66 -8.54 -13.53
CA LYS A 7 -36.07 -8.91 -12.24
C LYS A 7 -34.56 -8.62 -12.30
N LYS A 8 -34.12 -7.63 -11.53
CA LYS A 8 -32.69 -7.29 -11.38
C LYS A 8 -31.92 -8.56 -10.96
N LYS A 9 -31.01 -9.03 -11.82
CA LYS A 9 -30.18 -10.21 -11.55
C LYS A 9 -29.10 -9.84 -10.53
N VAL A 10 -29.21 -10.40 -9.32
CA VAL A 10 -28.28 -10.18 -8.21
C VAL A 10 -27.41 -11.44 -8.05
N MET A 11 -26.10 -11.26 -7.93
CA MET A 11 -25.15 -12.38 -7.82
C MET A 11 -25.21 -13.11 -6.47
N SER A 12 -25.56 -12.42 -5.38
CA SER A 12 -25.71 -13.00 -4.03
C SER A 12 -26.96 -12.47 -3.32
N MET A 13 -27.77 -13.36 -2.75
CA MET A 13 -28.96 -13.01 -1.96
C MET A 13 -28.71 -12.96 -0.46
N VAL A 14 -27.50 -13.29 0.02
CA VAL A 14 -27.22 -13.53 1.44
C VAL A 14 -27.61 -12.33 2.33
N TYR A 15 -27.32 -11.09 1.94
CA TYR A 15 -27.66 -9.89 2.72
C TYR A 15 -29.15 -9.53 2.64
N TYR A 16 -29.79 -9.82 1.50
CA TYR A 16 -31.23 -9.61 1.31
C TYR A 16 -32.02 -10.62 2.16
N ASP A 17 -31.62 -11.88 2.15
CA ASP A 17 -32.19 -12.97 2.96
C ASP A 17 -31.98 -12.73 4.46
N LEU A 18 -30.78 -12.28 4.85
CA LEU A 18 -30.47 -11.94 6.24
C LEU A 18 -31.37 -10.82 6.78
N MET A 19 -31.70 -9.83 5.94
CA MET A 19 -32.60 -8.74 6.30
C MET A 19 -34.08 -9.04 6.04
N ASP A 20 -34.40 -10.20 5.45
CA ASP A 20 -35.77 -10.61 5.08
C ASP A 20 -36.46 -9.58 4.17
N ILE A 21 -35.74 -9.18 3.12
CA ILE A 21 -36.18 -8.22 2.11
C ILE A 21 -35.88 -8.75 0.71
N LYS A 22 -36.62 -8.27 -0.29
CA LYS A 22 -36.37 -8.61 -1.69
C LYS A 22 -35.22 -7.78 -2.27
N SER A 23 -34.62 -8.26 -3.35
CA SER A 23 -33.55 -7.56 -4.08
C SER A 23 -33.97 -6.20 -4.67
N ASP A 24 -35.26 -5.98 -4.88
CA ASP A 24 -35.87 -4.74 -5.36
C ASP A 24 -36.28 -3.78 -4.23
N ALA A 25 -35.94 -4.09 -2.97
CA ALA A 25 -36.35 -3.29 -1.83
C ALA A 25 -35.87 -1.84 -1.91
N THR A 26 -36.77 -0.90 -1.61
CA THR A 26 -36.49 0.54 -1.54
C THR A 26 -35.64 0.88 -0.30
N PRO A 27 -34.93 2.03 -0.29
CA PRO A 27 -34.14 2.46 0.87
C PRO A 27 -34.97 2.55 2.17
N GLU A 28 -36.24 2.97 2.07
CA GLU A 28 -37.14 3.02 3.21
C GLU A 28 -37.48 1.63 3.76
N GLN A 29 -37.70 0.65 2.87
CA GLN A 29 -37.95 -0.74 3.26
C GLN A 29 -36.73 -1.38 3.92
N ILE A 30 -35.52 -1.11 3.41
CA ILE A 30 -34.26 -1.56 4.01
C ILE A 30 -34.12 -1.01 5.44
N LYS A 31 -34.34 0.29 5.62
CA LYS A 31 -34.28 0.94 6.93
C LYS A 31 -35.32 0.41 7.91
N LYS A 32 -36.54 0.14 7.43
CA LYS A 32 -37.62 -0.45 8.25
C LYS A 32 -37.30 -1.89 8.64
N ALA A 33 -36.77 -2.69 7.72
CA ALA A 33 -36.37 -4.07 7.97
C ALA A 33 -35.24 -4.15 8.99
N TYR A 34 -34.22 -3.29 8.87
CA TYR A 34 -33.13 -3.18 9.84
C TYR A 34 -33.65 -2.88 11.25
N ARG A 35 -34.53 -1.88 11.40
CA ARG A 35 -35.12 -1.54 12.71
C ARG A 35 -35.86 -2.73 13.34
N ARG A 36 -36.63 -3.46 12.53
CA ARG A 36 -37.37 -4.66 12.97
C ARG A 36 -36.43 -5.78 13.41
N LYS A 37 -35.42 -6.11 12.59
CA LYS A 37 -34.44 -7.17 12.88
C LYS A 37 -33.53 -6.80 14.05
N ALA A 38 -33.08 -5.55 14.15
CA ALA A 38 -32.26 -5.07 15.25
C ALA A 38 -32.97 -5.22 16.61
N LEU A 39 -34.29 -5.03 16.68
CA LEU A 39 -35.06 -5.24 17.92
C LEU A 39 -35.26 -6.71 18.29
N GLN A 40 -35.18 -7.62 17.32
CA GLN A 40 -35.34 -9.07 17.49
C GLN A 40 -34.01 -9.76 17.80
N LEU A 41 -32.92 -9.26 17.20
CA LEU A 41 -31.56 -9.78 17.32
C LEU A 41 -30.73 -9.02 18.36
N HIS A 42 -31.33 -8.11 19.13
CA HIS A 42 -30.60 -7.35 20.14
C HIS A 42 -30.02 -8.32 21.19
N PRO A 43 -28.70 -8.26 21.49
CA PRO A 43 -28.03 -9.25 22.32
C PRO A 43 -28.56 -9.25 23.78
N ASP A 44 -28.99 -8.09 24.31
CA ASP A 44 -29.70 -8.01 25.62
C ASP A 44 -30.95 -8.90 25.70
N LYS A 45 -31.67 -9.11 24.59
CA LYS A 45 -32.89 -9.95 24.59
C LYS A 45 -32.59 -11.42 24.34
N ARG A 46 -31.38 -11.75 23.89
CA ARG A 46 -30.95 -13.11 23.51
C ARG A 46 -29.86 -13.67 24.42
N GLY A 47 -29.64 -13.04 25.57
CA GLY A 47 -28.74 -13.55 26.61
C GLY A 47 -27.25 -13.34 26.33
N ASN A 48 -26.88 -12.36 25.49
CA ASN A 48 -25.49 -12.00 25.19
C ASN A 48 -24.58 -13.18 24.83
N THR A 49 -25.10 -14.17 24.11
CA THR A 49 -24.27 -15.28 23.62
C THR A 49 -23.40 -14.84 22.44
N PRO A 50 -22.21 -15.45 22.23
CA PRO A 50 -21.35 -15.12 21.09
C PRO A 50 -22.06 -15.28 19.75
N GLU A 51 -22.94 -16.27 19.61
CA GLU A 51 -23.77 -16.48 18.40
C GLU A 51 -24.72 -15.30 18.16
N SER A 52 -25.38 -14.80 19.21
CA SER A 52 -26.28 -13.64 19.09
C SER A 52 -25.55 -12.38 18.65
N GLN A 53 -24.29 -12.23 19.09
CA GLN A 53 -23.45 -11.10 18.73
C GLN A 53 -22.95 -11.20 17.28
N GLU A 54 -22.61 -12.40 16.80
CA GLU A 54 -22.24 -12.64 15.41
C GLU A 54 -23.40 -12.40 14.45
N GLU A 55 -24.60 -12.88 14.78
CA GLU A 55 -25.82 -12.61 13.99
C GLU A 55 -26.14 -11.12 13.92
N PHE A 56 -26.04 -10.41 15.04
CA PHE A 56 -26.27 -8.97 15.09
C PHE A 56 -25.22 -8.20 14.27
N THR A 57 -23.96 -8.62 14.34
CA THR A 57 -22.85 -8.02 13.58
C THR A 57 -23.03 -8.23 12.08
N ARG A 58 -23.37 -9.45 11.63
CA ARG A 58 -23.69 -9.72 10.23
C ARG A 58 -24.90 -8.92 9.75
N MET A 59 -25.94 -8.79 10.57
CA MET A 59 -27.13 -8.02 10.23
C MET A 59 -26.81 -6.52 10.07
N LYS A 60 -25.95 -5.99 10.93
CA LYS A 60 -25.44 -4.62 10.81
C LYS A 60 -24.63 -4.44 9.53
N GLN A 61 -23.73 -5.38 9.21
CA GLN A 61 -22.95 -5.36 7.96
C GLN A 61 -23.86 -5.37 6.72
N ALA A 62 -24.89 -6.23 6.70
CA ALA A 62 -25.85 -6.28 5.61
C ALA A 62 -26.58 -4.95 5.43
N TYR A 63 -26.97 -4.29 6.52
CA TYR A 63 -27.57 -2.95 6.46
C TYR A 63 -26.58 -1.91 5.97
N ASP A 64 -25.34 -1.90 6.47
CA ASP A 64 -24.31 -0.94 6.06
C ASP A 64 -24.00 -1.05 4.55
N VAL A 65 -24.07 -2.26 3.99
CA VAL A 65 -23.86 -2.52 2.56
C VAL A 65 -25.10 -2.17 1.73
N LEU A 66 -26.28 -2.63 2.14
CA LEU A 66 -27.50 -2.46 1.34
C LEU A 66 -28.11 -1.04 1.47
N SER A 67 -27.80 -0.31 2.54
CA SER A 67 -28.27 1.08 2.72
C SER A 67 -27.48 2.10 1.90
N ASP A 68 -26.22 1.80 1.57
CA ASP A 68 -25.39 2.63 0.68
C ASP A 68 -25.61 2.19 -0.78
N PRO A 69 -26.11 3.06 -1.67
CA PRO A 69 -26.34 2.73 -3.07
C PRO A 69 -25.09 2.23 -3.81
N GLN A 70 -23.90 2.75 -3.48
CA GLN A 70 -22.64 2.33 -4.11
C GLN A 70 -22.26 0.92 -3.68
N LYS A 71 -22.30 0.64 -2.37
CA LYS A 71 -22.00 -0.69 -1.85
C LYS A 71 -23.04 -1.70 -2.32
N ARG A 72 -24.33 -1.36 -2.32
CA ARG A 72 -25.38 -2.23 -2.85
C ARG A 72 -25.15 -2.61 -4.31
N GLU A 73 -24.73 -1.67 -5.15
CA GLU A 73 -24.44 -1.95 -6.55
C GLU A 73 -23.27 -2.93 -6.74
N VAL A 74 -22.18 -2.74 -5.98
CA VAL A 74 -21.03 -3.66 -6.00
C VAL A 74 -21.43 -5.04 -5.48
N TYR A 75 -22.22 -5.09 -4.41
CA TYR A 75 -22.76 -6.32 -3.85
C TYR A 75 -23.65 -7.06 -4.86
N ASP A 76 -24.53 -6.34 -5.57
CA ASP A 76 -25.40 -6.93 -6.57
C ASP A 76 -24.61 -7.54 -7.74
N ARG A 77 -23.47 -6.93 -8.10
CA ARG A 77 -22.64 -7.32 -9.25
C ARG A 77 -21.57 -8.37 -8.93
N VAL A 78 -21.03 -8.38 -7.72
CA VAL A 78 -19.84 -9.20 -7.35
C VAL A 78 -20.06 -10.00 -6.06
N GLY A 79 -21.11 -9.71 -5.29
CA GLY A 79 -21.40 -10.37 -4.02
C GLY A 79 -20.56 -9.86 -2.85
N GLU A 80 -20.50 -10.65 -1.77
CA GLU A 80 -19.76 -10.30 -0.54
C GLU A 80 -18.27 -10.03 -0.79
N ASP A 81 -17.68 -10.74 -1.74
CA ASP A 81 -16.26 -10.61 -2.05
C ASP A 81 -15.94 -9.24 -2.69
N GLY A 82 -16.86 -8.68 -3.47
CA GLY A 82 -16.71 -7.33 -4.03
C GLY A 82 -16.75 -6.24 -2.98
N ILE A 83 -17.54 -6.44 -1.91
CA ILE A 83 -17.61 -5.51 -0.78
C ILE A 83 -16.36 -5.58 0.07
N LYS A 84 -15.89 -6.79 0.40
CA LYS A 84 -14.61 -6.97 1.10
C LYS A 84 -13.49 -6.29 0.34
N LEU A 85 -13.46 -6.46 -0.98
CA LEU A 85 -12.48 -5.83 -1.86
C LEU A 85 -12.59 -4.29 -1.84
N MET A 86 -13.81 -3.73 -1.91
CA MET A 86 -14.04 -2.28 -1.87
C MET A 86 -13.64 -1.66 -0.53
N GLU A 87 -13.93 -2.33 0.58
CA GLU A 87 -13.54 -1.89 1.93
C GLU A 87 -12.03 -2.01 2.16
N ASP A 88 -11.40 -3.06 1.62
CA ASP A 88 -9.96 -3.26 1.65
C ASP A 88 -9.22 -2.17 0.85
N TYR A 89 -9.72 -1.77 -0.33
CA TYR A 89 -9.10 -0.73 -1.15
C TYR A 89 -9.22 0.69 -0.58
N GLY A 90 -10.27 0.99 0.20
CA GLY A 90 -10.52 2.32 0.76
C GLY A 90 -9.58 2.72 1.90
N ASN A 91 -9.07 1.73 2.64
CA ASN A 91 -8.21 1.92 3.83
C ASN A 91 -6.82 1.26 3.71
N MET A 92 -6.47 0.78 2.51
CA MET A 92 -5.28 -0.04 2.30
C MET A 92 -3.98 0.72 2.59
N SER A 93 -3.14 0.14 3.44
CA SER A 93 -1.75 0.58 3.56
C SER A 93 -0.96 0.18 2.29
N PRO A 94 0.16 0.87 1.96
CA PRO A 94 1.01 0.50 0.81
C PRO A 94 1.47 -0.97 0.83
N GLU A 95 1.61 -1.56 2.01
CA GLU A 95 1.98 -2.96 2.21
C GLU A 95 0.85 -3.89 1.76
N GLN A 96 -0.39 -3.59 2.14
CA GLN A 96 -1.55 -4.38 1.75
C GLN A 96 -1.82 -4.27 0.24
N MET A 97 -1.66 -3.07 -0.35
CA MET A 97 -1.74 -2.87 -1.81
C MET A 97 -0.73 -3.75 -2.55
N SER A 98 0.49 -3.87 -2.04
CA SER A 98 1.51 -4.74 -2.63
C SER A 98 1.12 -6.22 -2.56
N VAL A 99 0.52 -6.67 -1.45
CA VAL A 99 0.06 -8.06 -1.28
C VAL A 99 -1.09 -8.37 -2.24
N LEU A 100 -2.02 -7.45 -2.45
CA LEU A 100 -3.15 -7.66 -3.35
C LEU A 100 -2.72 -7.64 -4.81
N LEU A 101 -1.81 -6.73 -5.20
CA LEU A 101 -1.17 -6.77 -6.51
C LEU A 101 -0.45 -8.11 -6.71
N PHE A 102 0.31 -8.57 -5.71
CA PHE A 102 1.01 -9.86 -5.76
C PHE A 102 0.05 -11.07 -5.84
N ARG A 103 -1.11 -10.99 -5.18
CA ARG A 103 -2.17 -12.00 -5.28
C ARG A 103 -2.82 -12.02 -6.66
N SER A 104 -3.10 -10.85 -7.23
CA SER A 104 -3.62 -10.74 -8.60
C SER A 104 -2.61 -11.26 -9.63
N MET A 105 -1.31 -11.13 -9.34
CA MET A 105 -0.22 -11.66 -10.17
C MET A 105 -0.17 -13.20 -10.21
N GLY A 106 -0.68 -13.87 -9.17
CA GLY A 106 -0.78 -15.33 -9.14
C GLY A 106 -1.80 -15.90 -10.14
N ALA A 107 -2.77 -15.09 -10.57
CA ALA A 107 -3.77 -15.46 -11.58
C ALA A 107 -3.26 -15.27 -13.03
N LEU A 108 -2.10 -14.62 -13.23
CA LEU A 108 -1.48 -14.54 -14.55
C LEU A 108 -0.78 -15.87 -14.86
N GLY A 109 -1.17 -16.53 -15.94
CA GLY A 109 -0.47 -17.71 -16.46
C GLY A 109 1.01 -17.43 -16.78
N ALA A 110 1.76 -18.47 -17.14
CA ALA A 110 3.22 -18.42 -17.32
C ALA A 110 3.68 -17.27 -18.24
N ARG A 111 2.97 -17.06 -19.35
CA ARG A 111 3.24 -15.98 -20.31
C ARG A 111 3.07 -14.59 -19.71
N GLY A 112 2.05 -14.40 -18.86
CA GLY A 112 1.80 -13.14 -18.17
C GLY A 112 2.87 -12.82 -17.12
N LYS A 113 3.34 -13.84 -16.39
CA LYS A 113 4.46 -13.69 -15.44
C LYS A 113 5.77 -13.31 -16.14
N CYS A 114 6.10 -13.94 -17.27
CA CYS A 114 7.28 -13.56 -18.06
C CYS A 114 7.21 -12.12 -18.58
N PHE A 115 6.05 -11.72 -19.13
CA PHE A 115 5.83 -10.34 -19.56
C PHE A 115 5.96 -9.34 -18.41
N LEU A 116 5.43 -9.69 -17.24
CA LEU A 116 5.51 -8.84 -16.06
C LEU A 116 6.95 -8.72 -15.52
N ILE A 117 7.69 -9.83 -15.45
CA ILE A 117 9.12 -9.80 -15.09
C ILE A 117 9.88 -8.91 -16.07
N PHE A 118 9.62 -9.05 -17.37
CA PHE A 118 10.22 -8.18 -18.38
C PHE A 118 9.89 -6.70 -18.15
N LEU A 119 8.62 -6.38 -17.90
CA LEU A 119 8.18 -5.01 -17.64
C LEU A 119 8.82 -4.42 -16.37
N VAL A 120 8.85 -5.19 -15.27
CA VAL A 120 9.48 -4.78 -14.01
C VAL A 120 10.99 -4.60 -14.19
N SER A 121 11.63 -5.50 -14.93
CA SER A 121 13.06 -5.41 -15.28
C SER A 121 13.37 -4.16 -16.10
N LEU A 122 12.51 -3.85 -17.09
CA LEU A 122 12.64 -2.67 -17.94
C LEU A 122 12.51 -1.39 -17.11
N LEU A 123 11.48 -1.29 -16.27
CA LEU A 123 11.28 -0.14 -15.37
C LEU A 123 12.44 0.02 -14.38
N PHE A 124 12.90 -1.09 -13.80
CA PHE A 124 14.04 -1.08 -12.89
C PHE A 124 15.33 -0.60 -13.58
N ALA A 125 15.58 -1.04 -14.82
CA ALA A 125 16.71 -0.57 -15.61
C ALA A 125 16.65 0.95 -15.85
N PHE A 126 15.48 1.48 -16.25
CA PHE A 126 15.30 2.94 -16.40
C PHE A 126 15.56 3.69 -15.10
N CYS A 127 15.06 3.19 -13.96
CA CYS A 127 15.31 3.79 -12.65
C CYS A 127 16.80 3.82 -12.27
N LEU A 128 17.57 2.79 -12.63
CA LEU A 128 19.02 2.76 -12.39
C LEU A 128 19.80 3.70 -13.31
N LEU A 129 19.34 3.90 -14.55
CA LEU A 129 19.99 4.81 -15.49
C LEU A 129 19.99 6.26 -15.01
N ILE A 130 18.94 6.68 -14.28
CA ILE A 130 18.78 8.06 -13.79
C ILE A 130 20.01 8.52 -12.97
N PRO A 131 20.35 7.89 -11.82
CA PRO A 131 21.48 8.33 -11.01
C PRO A 131 22.82 8.07 -11.72
N ILE A 132 22.93 7.03 -12.55
CA ILE A 132 24.16 6.75 -13.33
C ILE A 132 24.46 7.89 -14.29
N PHE A 133 23.48 8.33 -15.08
CA PHE A 133 23.66 9.44 -16.03
C PHE A 133 23.98 10.75 -15.32
N TRP A 134 23.37 11.00 -14.15
CA TRP A 134 23.71 12.14 -13.31
C TRP A 134 25.18 12.11 -12.85
N CYS A 135 25.68 10.96 -12.39
CA CYS A 135 27.08 10.84 -11.99
C CYS A 135 28.05 10.97 -13.16
N LEU A 136 27.75 10.36 -14.32
CA LEU A 136 28.59 10.48 -15.51
C LEU A 136 28.69 11.93 -15.97
N ARG A 137 27.57 12.67 -15.94
CA ARG A 137 27.55 14.08 -16.29
C ARG A 137 28.27 14.95 -15.25
N ALA A 138 28.10 14.65 -13.96
CA ALA A 138 28.77 15.37 -12.87
C ALA A 138 30.29 15.21 -12.94
N ASP A 139 30.78 14.02 -13.27
CA ASP A 139 32.22 13.74 -13.49
C ASP A 139 32.71 14.23 -14.87
N SER A 140 31.87 14.92 -15.65
CA SER A 140 32.19 15.46 -16.98
C SER A 140 32.69 14.42 -18.00
N THR A 141 32.36 13.14 -17.81
CA THR A 141 32.70 12.07 -18.76
C THR A 141 31.85 12.14 -20.03
N ILE A 142 30.66 12.72 -19.92
CA ILE A 142 29.71 12.94 -21.00
C ILE A 142 29.44 14.45 -21.13
N SER A 143 29.45 14.96 -22.37
CA SER A 143 29.25 16.39 -22.68
C SER A 143 27.79 16.75 -23.04
N TRP A 144 26.85 15.84 -22.81
CA TRP A 144 25.43 16.04 -23.12
C TRP A 144 24.80 17.14 -22.26
N ASN A 145 23.73 17.73 -22.81
CA ASN A 145 22.87 18.67 -22.12
C ASN A 145 22.11 17.97 -20.96
N TRP A 146 21.88 18.66 -19.84
CA TRP A 146 21.19 18.09 -18.68
C TRP A 146 19.75 17.63 -18.99
N ALA A 147 19.08 18.25 -19.96
CA ALA A 147 17.79 17.79 -20.43
C ALA A 147 17.85 16.37 -21.03
N VAL A 148 18.95 16.05 -21.73
CA VAL A 148 19.20 14.71 -22.32
C VAL A 148 19.56 13.71 -21.23
N VAL A 149 20.37 14.13 -20.25
CA VAL A 149 20.73 13.32 -19.07
C VAL A 149 19.48 12.92 -18.27
N CYS A 150 18.44 13.76 -18.26
CA CYS A 150 17.17 13.48 -17.61
C CYS A 150 16.18 12.63 -18.43
N ILE A 151 16.50 12.17 -19.65
CA ILE A 151 15.60 11.32 -20.48
C ILE A 151 15.02 10.11 -19.74
N PRO A 152 15.82 9.30 -19.03
CA PRO A 152 15.27 8.17 -18.27
C PRO A 152 14.25 8.62 -17.21
N LEU A 153 14.45 9.79 -16.59
CA LEU A 153 13.52 10.37 -15.62
C LEU A 153 12.22 10.83 -16.30
N TRP A 154 12.31 11.52 -17.45
CA TRP A 154 11.14 11.95 -18.23
C TRP A 154 10.28 10.77 -18.69
N ILE A 155 10.91 9.64 -19.05
CA ILE A 155 10.20 8.41 -19.43
C ILE A 155 9.44 7.84 -18.23
N VAL A 156 10.08 7.73 -17.07
CA VAL A 156 9.44 7.23 -15.84
C VAL A 156 8.28 8.12 -15.43
N ASP A 157 8.46 9.44 -15.47
CA ASP A 157 7.38 10.40 -15.21
C ASP A 157 6.25 10.26 -16.23
N GLY A 158 6.55 10.13 -17.51
CA GLY A 158 5.56 9.90 -18.56
C GLY A 158 4.71 8.65 -18.32
N ILE A 159 5.34 7.54 -17.90
CA ILE A 159 4.63 6.31 -17.50
C ILE A 159 3.77 6.57 -16.27
N TYR A 160 4.31 7.24 -15.25
CA TYR A 160 3.57 7.58 -14.03
C TYR A 160 2.32 8.41 -14.33
N TYR A 161 2.44 9.49 -15.11
CA TYR A 161 1.31 10.35 -15.48
C TYR A 161 0.32 9.65 -16.40
N CYS A 162 0.78 8.77 -17.29
CA CYS A 162 -0.09 7.94 -18.12
C CYS A 162 -0.93 7.00 -17.25
N CYS A 163 -0.30 6.28 -16.31
CA CYS A 163 -1.00 5.42 -15.35
C CYS A 163 -1.99 6.22 -14.50
N LEU A 164 -1.58 7.39 -14.00
CA LEU A 164 -2.42 8.28 -13.22
C LEU A 164 -3.65 8.74 -14.04
N GLY A 165 -3.45 9.09 -15.31
CA GLY A 165 -4.51 9.44 -16.25
C GLY A 165 -5.50 8.29 -16.49
N CYS A 166 -5.00 7.06 -16.70
CA CYS A 166 -5.82 5.86 -16.87
C CYS A 166 -6.68 5.57 -15.62
N VAL A 167 -6.12 5.72 -14.42
CA VAL A 167 -6.86 5.56 -13.15
C VAL A 167 -7.95 6.61 -12.99
N TYR A 168 -7.69 7.85 -13.42
CA TYR A 168 -8.72 8.89 -13.38
C TYR A 168 -9.81 8.68 -14.42
N ALA A 169 -9.47 8.25 -15.63
CA ALA A 169 -10.43 7.96 -16.69
C ALA A 169 -11.34 6.77 -16.33
N SER A 170 -10.79 5.71 -15.73
CA SER A 170 -11.57 4.55 -15.28
C SER A 170 -12.50 4.89 -14.12
N SER A 171 -12.12 5.82 -13.25
CA SER A 171 -12.98 6.31 -12.17
C SER A 171 -14.19 7.10 -12.68
N SER A 172 -14.15 7.70 -13.86
CA SER A 172 -15.28 8.43 -14.46
C SER A 172 -16.16 7.59 -15.38
N ALA A 173 -15.65 6.47 -15.91
CA ALA A 173 -16.35 5.64 -16.88
C ALA A 173 -17.48 4.76 -16.29
N GLY A 174 -17.67 4.77 -14.97
CA GLY A 174 -18.73 4.04 -14.26
C GLY A 174 -19.81 4.94 -13.62
N ALA A 175 -19.85 6.23 -13.99
CA ALA A 175 -20.77 7.20 -13.42
C ALA A 175 -21.94 7.47 -14.39
N ASP A 176 -22.93 6.57 -14.40
CA ASP A 176 -24.26 6.94 -14.89
C ASP A 176 -24.83 8.03 -13.97
N GLN A 177 -25.23 9.15 -14.58
CA GLN A 177 -25.76 10.34 -13.93
C GLN A 177 -27.12 10.05 -13.28
N GLU A 178 -27.13 9.78 -11.97
CA GLU A 178 -28.13 10.28 -11.02
C GLU A 178 -27.75 9.83 -9.59
N GLU A 179 -27.61 10.81 -8.69
CA GLU A 179 -27.50 10.68 -7.22
C GLU A 179 -26.40 9.80 -6.59
N LYS A 180 -25.19 10.36 -6.35
CA LYS A 180 -24.26 9.81 -5.32
C LYS A 180 -23.59 10.92 -4.48
N PRO A 181 -23.81 10.97 -3.14
CA PRO A 181 -23.24 12.01 -2.26
C PRO A 181 -21.82 11.72 -1.75
N HIS A 182 -21.13 10.68 -2.26
CA HIS A 182 -19.82 10.26 -1.74
C HIS A 182 -18.72 10.04 -2.79
N GLU A 183 -18.88 10.58 -4.01
CA GLU A 183 -17.74 10.67 -4.93
C GLU A 183 -16.77 11.76 -4.43
N LYS A 184 -15.47 11.42 -4.25
CA LYS A 184 -14.45 12.43 -3.92
C LYS A 184 -14.52 13.52 -4.99
N PRO A 185 -14.70 14.80 -4.61
CA PRO A 185 -15.01 15.85 -5.57
C PRO A 185 -13.93 15.93 -6.65
N VAL A 186 -14.32 16.23 -7.90
CA VAL A 186 -13.41 16.43 -9.04
C VAL A 186 -12.22 17.34 -8.67
N LEU A 187 -12.46 18.31 -7.79
CA LEU A 187 -11.45 19.19 -7.20
C LEU A 187 -10.29 18.45 -6.52
N PHE A 188 -10.54 17.35 -5.81
CA PHE A 188 -9.48 16.56 -5.16
C PHE A 188 -8.60 15.84 -6.18
N LYS A 189 -9.19 15.30 -7.25
CA LYS A 189 -8.46 14.68 -8.36
C LYS A 189 -7.60 15.72 -9.10
N LEU A 190 -8.19 16.87 -9.40
CA LEU A 190 -7.47 18.01 -10.02
C LEU A 190 -6.33 18.51 -9.13
N TYR A 191 -6.57 18.63 -7.83
CA TYR A 191 -5.56 19.01 -6.85
C TYR A 191 -4.38 18.04 -6.81
N ALA A 192 -4.65 16.73 -6.77
CA ALA A 192 -3.60 15.71 -6.79
C ALA A 192 -2.76 15.77 -8.08
N PHE A 193 -3.41 15.98 -9.24
CA PHE A 193 -2.74 16.17 -10.52
C PHE A 193 -1.87 17.43 -10.53
N LEU A 194 -2.42 18.58 -10.10
CA LEU A 194 -1.68 19.85 -10.05
C LEU A 194 -0.48 19.77 -9.10
N LYS A 195 -0.64 19.07 -7.98
CA LYS A 195 0.43 18.82 -7.02
C LYS A 195 1.54 17.95 -7.61
N ALA A 196 1.22 16.93 -8.39
CA ALA A 196 2.21 16.16 -9.12
C ALA A 196 2.95 17.01 -10.16
N LEU A 197 2.21 17.85 -10.91
CA LEU A 197 2.78 18.76 -11.91
C LEU A 197 3.87 19.69 -11.34
N LEU A 198 3.76 20.12 -10.07
CA LEU A 198 4.79 20.92 -9.41
C LEU A 198 6.17 20.23 -9.41
N LEU A 199 6.21 18.91 -9.24
CA LEU A 199 7.46 18.15 -9.25
C LEU A 199 8.06 18.05 -10.67
N LEU A 200 7.21 17.96 -11.70
CA LEU A 200 7.68 17.99 -13.08
C LEU A 200 8.24 19.37 -13.44
N VAL A 201 7.56 20.45 -13.02
CA VAL A 201 8.06 21.83 -13.21
C VAL A 201 9.40 22.02 -12.50
N LEU A 202 9.56 21.49 -11.27
CA LEU A 202 10.83 21.51 -10.55
C LEU A 202 11.96 20.83 -11.35
N GLN A 203 11.71 19.66 -11.93
CA GLN A 203 12.71 18.95 -12.73
C GLN A 203 13.14 19.75 -13.96
N VAL A 204 12.19 20.40 -14.64
CA VAL A 204 12.48 21.27 -15.79
C VAL A 204 13.35 22.45 -15.35
N PHE A 205 13.00 23.12 -14.26
CA PHE A 205 13.79 24.25 -13.74
C PHE A 205 15.19 23.83 -13.32
N LEU A 206 15.35 22.66 -12.69
CA LEU A 206 16.65 22.10 -12.36
C LEU A 206 17.49 21.83 -13.61
N ALA A 207 16.92 21.20 -14.64
CA ALA A 207 17.62 20.94 -15.89
C ALA A 207 18.10 22.24 -16.58
N LEU A 208 17.23 23.25 -16.66
CA LEU A 208 17.56 24.56 -17.24
C LEU A 208 18.63 25.31 -16.42
N LYS A 209 18.56 25.24 -15.08
CA LYS A 209 19.57 25.83 -14.20
C LYS A 209 20.93 25.14 -14.35
N LEU A 210 20.94 23.80 -14.40
CA LEU A 210 22.17 23.02 -14.53
C LEU A 210 22.84 23.20 -15.90
N ASN A 211 22.06 23.50 -16.95
CA ASN A 211 22.58 23.89 -18.26
C ASN A 211 23.18 25.31 -18.30
N GLY A 212 22.84 26.16 -17.34
CA GLY A 212 23.19 27.58 -17.37
C GLY A 212 22.25 28.44 -18.22
N ASP A 213 21.11 27.91 -18.67
CA ASP A 213 20.12 28.65 -19.49
C ASP A 213 19.43 29.74 -18.65
N ILE A 214 19.36 29.55 -17.33
CA ILE A 214 18.68 30.43 -16.39
C ILE A 214 19.64 30.94 -15.31
N ARG A 215 19.57 32.25 -15.01
CA ARG A 215 20.40 32.94 -14.00
C ARG A 215 19.81 32.95 -12.58
N TRP A 216 18.63 32.38 -12.38
CA TRP A 216 17.95 32.30 -11.08
C TRP A 216 18.81 31.61 -10.03
N THR A 217 18.64 32.01 -8.77
CA THR A 217 19.20 31.32 -7.60
C THR A 217 18.62 29.92 -7.47
N LEU A 218 19.31 29.00 -6.79
CA LEU A 218 18.79 27.66 -6.53
C LEU A 218 17.50 27.73 -5.70
N ILE A 219 17.36 28.70 -4.80
CA ILE A 219 16.13 28.92 -4.02
C ILE A 219 14.94 29.24 -4.94
N GLU A 220 15.13 30.10 -5.94
CA GLU A 220 14.09 30.42 -6.94
C GLU A 220 13.70 29.20 -7.78
N VAL A 221 14.68 28.37 -8.16
CA VAL A 221 14.46 27.10 -8.87
C VAL A 221 13.65 26.11 -8.02
N LEU A 222 13.83 26.14 -6.68
CA LEU A 222 13.12 25.28 -5.74
C LEU A 222 11.72 25.78 -5.35
N ILE A 223 11.21 26.90 -5.89
CA ILE A 223 9.87 27.40 -5.57
C ILE A 223 8.77 26.33 -5.75
N PRO A 224 8.70 25.56 -6.86
CA PRO A 224 7.69 24.52 -7.00
C PRO A 224 7.80 23.43 -5.92
N TYR A 225 9.02 23.12 -5.47
CA TYR A 225 9.26 22.19 -4.37
C TYR A 225 8.74 22.73 -3.03
N PHE A 226 8.99 24.01 -2.72
CA PHE A 226 8.47 24.64 -1.51
C PHE A 226 6.94 24.72 -1.49
N ILE A 227 6.32 25.01 -2.64
CA ILE A 227 4.86 24.96 -2.78
C ILE A 227 4.36 23.54 -2.52
N TYR A 228 4.98 22.53 -3.13
CA TYR A 228 4.62 21.13 -2.94
C TYR A 228 4.71 20.70 -1.47
N GLU A 229 5.78 21.04 -0.77
CA GLU A 229 5.93 20.72 0.66
C GLU A 229 5.00 21.56 1.55
N GLY A 230 4.73 22.81 1.20
CA GLY A 230 3.72 23.65 1.86
C GLY A 230 2.33 23.02 1.79
N LEU A 231 1.95 22.48 0.64
CA LEU A 231 0.71 21.73 0.46
C LEU A 231 0.69 20.43 1.29
N ASN A 232 1.79 19.67 1.34
CA ASN A 232 1.91 18.49 2.21
C ASN A 232 1.74 18.82 3.70
N LEU A 233 2.27 19.98 4.12
CA LEU A 233 2.14 20.47 5.49
C LEU A 233 0.68 20.81 5.81
N LEU A 234 0.01 21.54 4.90
CA LEU A 234 -1.40 21.89 5.04
C LEU A 234 -2.29 20.65 5.13
N GLU A 235 -2.07 19.65 4.26
CA GLU A 235 -2.79 18.37 4.31
C GLU A 235 -2.56 17.62 5.62
N GLY A 236 -1.31 17.61 6.11
CA GLY A 236 -0.97 16.97 7.38
C GLY A 236 -1.70 17.60 8.57
N LEU A 237 -1.77 18.93 8.58
CA LEU A 237 -2.48 19.70 9.61
C LEU A 237 -3.99 19.53 9.51
N ALA A 238 -4.55 19.69 8.31
CA ALA A 238 -5.99 19.55 8.06
C ALA A 238 -6.48 18.14 8.39
N GLY A 239 -5.77 17.11 7.92
CA GLY A 239 -6.10 15.71 8.23
C GLY A 239 -5.97 15.41 9.73
N GLY A 240 -4.95 15.96 10.39
CA GLY A 240 -4.79 15.84 11.84
C GLY A 240 -5.92 16.49 12.63
N MET A 241 -6.30 17.71 12.28
CA MET A 241 -7.38 18.46 12.93
C MET A 241 -8.75 17.82 12.70
N LEU A 242 -9.05 17.41 11.47
CA LEU A 242 -10.29 16.70 11.14
C LEU A 242 -10.38 15.37 11.89
N GLY A 243 -9.30 14.57 11.88
CA GLY A 243 -9.26 13.31 12.63
C GLY A 243 -9.42 13.51 14.13
N TYR A 244 -8.81 14.55 14.70
CA TYR A 244 -8.97 14.89 16.11
C TYR A 244 -10.42 15.31 16.44
N ASN A 245 -11.03 16.12 15.59
CA ASN A 245 -12.42 16.56 15.73
C ASN A 245 -13.43 15.41 15.59
N MET A 246 -13.15 14.42 14.74
CA MET A 246 -13.98 13.21 14.64
C MET A 246 -13.88 12.36 15.90
N LEU A 247 -12.66 12.14 16.41
CA LEU A 247 -12.43 11.36 17.63
C LEU A 247 -12.97 12.04 18.89
N THR A 248 -13.05 13.37 18.92
CA THR A 248 -13.66 14.15 20.02
C THR A 248 -15.17 13.98 20.06
N LYS A 249 -15.85 14.20 18.92
CA LYS A 249 -17.29 13.96 18.79
C LYS A 249 -17.68 12.54 19.17
N ASN A 250 -16.88 11.55 18.75
CA ASN A 250 -17.15 10.14 19.08
C ASN A 250 -17.01 9.81 20.58
N SER A 251 -16.31 10.62 21.38
CA SER A 251 -16.22 10.37 22.83
C SER A 251 -17.40 10.90 23.64
N GLU A 252 -18.14 11.89 23.12
CA GLU A 252 -19.21 12.54 23.86
C GLU A 252 -20.41 11.61 24.11
N GLY A 253 -20.53 10.51 23.34
CA GLY A 253 -21.55 9.47 23.52
C GLY A 253 -21.02 8.08 23.88
N ALA A 254 -19.74 7.94 24.22
CA ALA A 254 -19.10 6.64 24.42
C ALA A 254 -19.06 6.23 25.91
N GLY A 255 -19.26 4.93 26.19
CA GLY A 255 -19.11 4.36 27.54
C GLY A 255 -17.65 4.36 28.05
N VAL A 256 -17.46 4.14 29.36
CA VAL A 256 -16.16 4.30 30.05
C VAL A 256 -15.00 3.55 29.37
N THR A 257 -15.19 2.29 28.97
CA THR A 257 -14.17 1.50 28.26
C THR A 257 -13.81 2.08 26.90
N HIS A 258 -14.81 2.47 26.10
CA HIS A 258 -14.60 3.12 24.81
C HIS A 258 -13.93 4.50 24.92
N THR A 259 -14.11 5.23 26.02
CA THR A 259 -13.43 6.52 26.21
C THR A 259 -11.92 6.39 26.40
N GLU A 260 -11.42 5.31 27.00
CA GLU A 260 -9.98 5.07 27.13
C GLU A 260 -9.33 4.72 25.79
N ASP A 261 -9.98 3.89 24.99
CA ASP A 261 -9.52 3.55 23.65
C ASP A 261 -9.47 4.78 22.73
N ILE A 262 -10.50 5.64 22.79
CA ILE A 262 -10.53 6.89 22.03
C ILE A 262 -9.41 7.85 22.48
N LYS A 263 -9.12 7.94 23.79
CA LYS A 263 -7.98 8.73 24.29
C LYS A 263 -6.66 8.21 23.74
N LYS A 264 -6.47 6.89 23.72
CA LYS A 264 -5.27 6.25 23.15
C LYS A 264 -5.14 6.53 21.65
N GLN A 265 -6.23 6.39 20.89
CA GLN A 265 -6.27 6.71 19.45
C GLN A 265 -5.90 8.18 19.18
N ARG A 266 -6.39 9.13 19.98
CA ARG A 266 -6.01 10.55 19.87
C ARG A 266 -4.52 10.77 20.13
N ALA A 267 -3.96 10.16 21.17
CA ALA A 267 -2.54 10.27 21.47
C ALA A 267 -1.69 9.73 20.31
N THR A 268 -2.08 8.58 19.73
CA THR A 268 -1.43 8.02 18.54
C THR A 268 -1.56 8.95 17.33
N LEU A 269 -2.73 9.54 17.09
CA LEU A 269 -2.94 10.50 16.00
C LEU A 269 -2.05 11.74 16.15
N VAL A 270 -2.00 12.34 17.34
CA VAL A 270 -1.16 13.52 17.62
C VAL A 270 0.31 13.19 17.38
N VAL A 271 0.80 12.04 17.85
CA VAL A 271 2.18 11.60 17.59
C VAL A 271 2.44 11.39 16.09
N ALA A 272 1.50 10.80 15.35
CA ALA A 272 1.63 10.59 13.91
C ALA A 272 1.68 11.91 13.12
N VAL A 273 0.77 12.84 13.42
CA VAL A 273 0.73 14.17 12.81
C VAL A 273 2.01 14.93 13.13
N THR A 274 2.41 14.97 14.40
CA THR A 274 3.63 15.67 14.87
C THR A 274 4.86 15.12 14.15
N ARG A 275 4.97 13.79 14.04
CA ARG A 275 6.04 13.15 13.28
C ARG A 275 6.05 13.58 11.81
N LYS A 276 4.88 13.60 11.15
CA LYS A 276 4.77 14.04 9.74
C LYS A 276 5.22 15.50 9.58
N LEU A 277 4.80 16.39 10.47
CA LEU A 277 5.18 17.80 10.45
C LEU A 277 6.69 17.99 10.64
N ILE A 278 7.28 17.33 11.64
CA ILE A 278 8.73 17.39 11.89
C ILE A 278 9.50 16.99 10.62
N LEU A 279 9.13 15.88 9.99
CA LEU A 279 9.81 15.42 8.77
C LEU A 279 9.66 16.40 7.61
N ASN A 280 8.50 17.04 7.45
CA ASN A 280 8.31 18.07 6.42
C ASN A 280 9.17 19.31 6.70
N PHE A 281 9.20 19.80 7.95
CA PHE A 281 10.07 20.92 8.31
C PHE A 281 11.54 20.61 8.10
N THR A 282 11.99 19.40 8.45
CA THR A 282 13.35 18.92 8.18
C THR A 282 13.68 18.96 6.67
N ARG A 283 12.75 18.55 5.81
CA ARG A 283 12.94 18.59 4.34
C ARG A 283 13.01 20.01 3.78
N ILE A 284 12.11 20.89 4.22
CA ILE A 284 12.13 22.31 3.83
C ILE A 284 13.46 22.95 4.28
N ALA A 285 13.88 22.70 5.52
CA ALA A 285 15.16 23.18 6.04
C ALA A 285 16.35 22.66 5.21
N GLN A 286 16.34 21.39 4.82
CA GLN A 286 17.37 20.81 3.94
C GLN A 286 17.44 21.53 2.59
N ALA A 287 16.29 21.77 1.95
CA ALA A 287 16.22 22.44 0.66
C ALA A 287 16.71 23.90 0.74
N VAL A 288 16.35 24.62 1.82
CA VAL A 288 16.84 25.99 2.05
C VAL A 288 18.36 26.00 2.27
N LEU A 289 18.90 25.12 3.11
CA LEU A 289 20.33 25.05 3.37
C LEU A 289 21.14 24.68 2.11
N LEU A 290 20.63 23.76 1.29
CA LEU A 290 21.24 23.43 0.00
C LEU A 290 21.21 24.62 -0.95
N GLY A 291 20.06 25.29 -1.08
CA GLY A 291 19.89 26.51 -1.85
C GLY A 291 20.93 27.56 -1.50
N LEU A 292 20.95 27.97 -0.23
CA LEU A 292 21.88 28.97 0.28
C LEU A 292 23.35 28.58 0.13
N LYS A 293 23.69 27.28 0.19
CA LYS A 293 25.08 26.83 0.06
C LYS A 293 25.54 26.89 -1.38
N VAL A 294 24.72 26.39 -2.30
CA VAL A 294 25.03 26.38 -3.74
C VAL A 294 25.06 27.80 -4.30
N ASP A 295 24.19 28.68 -3.82
CA ASP A 295 24.16 30.09 -4.21
C ASP A 295 25.31 30.93 -3.60
N GLY A 296 26.17 30.32 -2.76
CA GLY A 296 27.34 30.97 -2.17
C GLY A 296 27.07 31.81 -0.91
N ASN A 297 25.81 31.91 -0.47
CA ASN A 297 25.42 32.72 0.69
C ASN A 297 25.94 32.16 2.04
N LEU A 298 26.21 30.86 2.12
CA LEU A 298 26.74 30.20 3.33
C LEU A 298 28.28 30.18 3.43
N GLY A 299 29.00 30.81 2.50
CA GLY A 299 30.47 30.97 2.55
C GLY A 299 31.23 29.66 2.86
N HIS A 300 31.99 29.65 3.96
CA HIS A 300 32.85 28.54 4.42
C HIS A 300 32.14 27.41 5.20
N ALA A 301 30.81 27.43 5.35
CA ALA A 301 30.12 26.37 6.08
C ALA A 301 30.42 24.99 5.48
N SER A 302 30.79 24.00 6.28
CA SER A 302 31.10 22.66 5.78
C SER A 302 29.84 21.97 5.23
N TRP A 303 30.01 21.09 4.25
CA TRP A 303 28.90 20.30 3.71
C TRP A 303 28.23 19.42 4.78
N TRP A 304 28.99 19.01 5.80
CA TRP A 304 28.48 18.31 6.97
C TRP A 304 27.40 19.09 7.73
N LEU A 305 27.54 20.43 7.83
CA LEU A 305 26.54 21.29 8.47
C LEU A 305 25.28 21.44 7.60
N VAL A 306 25.46 21.55 6.29
CA VAL A 306 24.36 21.67 5.32
C VAL A 306 23.47 20.41 5.33
N PHE A 307 24.05 19.25 5.65
CA PHE A 307 23.32 17.98 5.77
C PHE A 307 22.81 17.66 7.19
N ILE A 308 22.86 18.59 8.15
CA ILE A 308 22.27 18.38 9.50
C ILE A 308 20.83 17.85 9.46
N PRO A 309 19.91 18.40 8.65
CA PRO A 309 18.56 17.85 8.56
C PRO A 309 18.54 16.39 8.09
N VAL A 310 19.42 16.00 7.16
CA VAL A 310 19.60 14.59 6.76
C VAL A 310 20.10 13.75 7.92
N TRP A 311 21.07 14.22 8.71
CA TRP A 311 21.56 13.46 9.88
C TRP A 311 20.48 13.24 10.94
N LEU A 312 19.63 14.24 11.19
CA LEU A 312 18.48 14.11 12.08
C LEU A 312 17.48 13.08 11.54
N TYR A 313 17.26 13.07 10.22
CA TYR A 313 16.42 12.07 9.56
C TYR A 313 17.00 10.66 9.70
N VAL A 314 18.31 10.48 9.46
CA VAL A 314 19.01 9.19 9.61
C VAL A 314 18.89 8.69 11.04
N ALA A 315 19.21 9.54 12.03
CA ALA A 315 19.11 9.20 13.45
C ALA A 315 17.69 8.77 13.83
N PHE A 316 16.68 9.49 13.32
CA PHE A 316 15.28 9.15 13.52
C PHE A 316 14.93 7.77 12.94
N PHE A 317 15.33 7.49 11.70
CA PHE A 317 15.03 6.23 11.00
C PHE A 317 15.70 4.99 11.60
N VAL A 318 16.94 5.16 12.10
CA VAL A 318 17.71 4.12 12.79
C VAL A 318 17.18 3.90 14.21
N SER A 319 16.69 4.95 14.89
CA SER A 319 16.12 4.82 16.24
C SER A 319 14.83 4.00 16.30
N PHE A 320 14.07 3.93 15.21
CA PHE A 320 12.79 3.23 15.16
C PHE A 320 12.88 1.71 15.40
N PRO A 321 13.68 0.93 14.63
CA PRO A 321 13.84 -0.50 14.88
C PRO A 321 14.44 -0.79 16.26
N VAL A 322 15.39 0.05 16.72
CA VAL A 322 15.99 -0.06 18.05
C VAL A 322 14.93 0.10 19.14
N ARG A 323 14.08 1.15 19.06
CA ARG A 323 12.98 1.37 20.00
C ARG A 323 11.95 0.25 19.96
N LYS A 324 11.64 -0.28 18.77
CA LYS A 324 10.73 -1.43 18.61
C LYS A 324 11.28 -2.66 19.33
N TYR A 325 12.56 -2.97 19.14
CA TYR A 325 13.23 -4.09 19.81
C TYR A 325 13.31 -3.91 21.34
N ILE A 326 13.71 -2.73 21.82
CA ILE A 326 13.76 -2.44 23.27
C ILE A 326 12.39 -2.60 23.93
N ARG A 327 11.32 -2.11 23.29
CA ARG A 327 9.95 -2.26 23.81
C ARG A 327 9.48 -3.71 23.82
N ALA A 328 9.79 -4.47 22.76
CA ALA A 328 9.47 -5.89 22.70
C ALA A 328 10.16 -6.66 23.83
N LYS A 329 11.46 -6.40 24.06
CA LYS A 329 12.23 -7.00 25.14
C LYS A 329 11.76 -6.56 26.54
N ALA A 330 11.40 -5.30 26.72
CA ALA A 330 10.85 -4.79 27.97
C ALA A 330 9.48 -5.41 28.31
N LYS A 331 8.66 -5.71 27.29
CA LYS A 331 7.38 -6.42 27.46
C LYS A 331 7.61 -7.89 27.83
N ALA A 332 8.62 -8.54 27.26
CA ALA A 332 8.99 -9.92 27.58
C ALA A 332 9.63 -10.09 28.98
N ASN A 333 10.33 -9.06 29.48
CA ASN A 333 11.01 -9.09 30.77
C ASN A 333 10.14 -8.67 31.97
N LYS A 334 8.86 -8.32 31.75
CA LYS A 334 7.96 -7.97 32.86
C LYS A 334 7.50 -9.27 33.54
N PRO A 335 7.85 -9.53 34.82
CA PRO A 335 7.35 -10.70 35.51
C PRO A 335 5.83 -10.58 35.63
N GLU A 336 5.10 -11.67 35.37
CA GLU A 336 3.70 -11.80 35.75
C GLU A 336 3.61 -11.71 37.28
N SER A 337 3.36 -10.50 37.80
CA SER A 337 3.07 -10.31 39.22
C SER A 337 1.60 -10.64 39.46
N SER A 338 1.38 -11.62 40.34
CA SER A 338 0.11 -12.08 40.87
C SER A 338 -0.71 -10.99 41.59
N SER A 339 -1.98 -10.85 41.19
CA SER A 339 -3.14 -10.44 42.00
C SER A 339 -4.38 -10.55 41.09
N SER A 340 -5.50 -11.19 41.39
CA SER A 340 -6.08 -11.77 42.60
C SER A 340 -7.16 -12.75 42.13
N THR A 341 -7.32 -13.86 42.85
CA THR A 341 -8.44 -14.79 42.68
C THR A 341 -9.75 -14.10 43.06
N GLU A 342 -10.54 -13.67 42.08
CA GLU A 342 -11.99 -13.50 42.22
C GLU A 342 -12.68 -14.40 41.18
N PRO A 343 -13.76 -15.12 41.54
CA PRO A 343 -14.41 -16.05 40.63
C PRO A 343 -15.25 -15.26 39.62
N HIS A 344 -14.61 -14.80 38.55
CA HIS A 344 -15.29 -14.24 37.40
C HIS A 344 -15.80 -15.36 36.50
N THR A 345 -17.12 -15.35 36.34
CA THR A 345 -17.92 -16.07 35.37
C THR A 345 -17.29 -16.06 33.98
N HIS A 346 -17.36 -17.21 33.32
CA HIS A 346 -16.87 -17.50 31.98
C HIS A 346 -17.25 -16.43 30.94
N ASP A 347 -16.28 -15.60 30.53
CA ASP A 347 -16.29 -14.90 29.26
C ASP A 347 -15.24 -15.52 28.33
N ALA A 348 -15.70 -16.41 27.45
CA ALA A 348 -14.91 -17.09 26.44
C ALA A 348 -14.68 -16.24 25.17
N TYR A 349 -14.45 -14.93 25.31
CA TYR A 349 -14.29 -14.01 24.16
C TYR A 349 -13.05 -13.13 24.30
N THR A 350 -11.87 -13.74 24.24
CA THR A 350 -10.65 -13.03 23.83
C THR A 350 -9.70 -13.99 23.13
N ARG A 351 -10.11 -14.53 21.99
CA ARG A 351 -9.18 -15.20 21.07
C ARG A 351 -8.51 -14.15 20.16
N GLU A 352 -7.75 -13.25 20.77
CA GLU A 352 -6.79 -12.39 20.06
C GLU A 352 -5.52 -12.10 20.88
N SER A 353 -5.42 -12.58 22.12
CA SER A 353 -4.27 -12.30 23.00
C SER A 353 -3.20 -13.38 23.02
N VAL A 354 -3.41 -14.54 22.39
CA VAL A 354 -2.41 -15.64 22.36
C VAL A 354 -1.49 -15.57 21.14
N THR A 355 -1.91 -14.96 20.03
CA THR A 355 -1.04 -14.78 18.85
C THR A 355 -0.07 -13.60 18.99
N ASP A 356 -0.41 -12.59 19.79
CA ASP A 356 0.46 -11.45 20.05
C ASP A 356 1.61 -11.79 21.03
N GLY A 357 1.44 -12.79 21.90
CA GLY A 357 2.51 -13.27 22.78
C GLY A 357 3.56 -14.10 22.05
N GLU A 358 3.12 -14.94 21.12
CA GLU A 358 3.98 -15.86 20.38
C GLU A 358 4.64 -15.22 19.14
N ALA A 359 4.01 -14.19 18.55
CA ALA A 359 4.63 -13.39 17.49
C ALA A 359 5.68 -12.39 18.03
N VAL A 360 5.54 -11.92 19.27
CA VAL A 360 6.49 -10.97 19.90
C VAL A 360 7.77 -11.67 20.39
N SER A 361 7.72 -12.97 20.70
CA SER A 361 8.92 -13.76 21.08
C SER A 361 9.83 -14.09 19.89
N LYS A 362 9.36 -13.90 18.65
CA LYS A 362 10.11 -14.17 17.41
C LYS A 362 10.61 -12.92 16.69
N LEU A 363 10.70 -11.75 17.34
CA LEU A 363 11.50 -10.66 16.75
C LEU A 363 12.98 -11.00 16.93
N SER A 364 13.51 -11.81 16.02
CA SER A 364 14.89 -12.27 16.04
C SER A 364 15.83 -11.06 16.12
N LEU A 365 16.85 -11.14 16.98
CA LEU A 365 17.97 -10.19 16.96
C LEU A 365 18.52 -10.00 15.54
N CYS A 366 18.46 -11.07 14.73
CA CYS A 366 18.80 -11.06 13.32
C CYS A 366 17.92 -10.07 12.53
N ASP A 367 16.59 -10.08 12.69
CA ASP A 367 15.70 -9.19 11.94
C ASP A 367 15.92 -7.72 12.29
N ALA A 368 16.12 -7.43 13.58
CA ALA A 368 16.44 -6.08 14.02
C ALA A 368 17.81 -5.62 13.48
N PHE A 369 18.82 -6.49 13.51
CA PHE A 369 20.15 -6.22 12.97
C PHE A 369 20.10 -6.03 11.45
N CYS A 370 19.49 -6.94 10.70
CA CYS A 370 19.30 -6.86 9.26
C CYS A 370 18.57 -5.56 8.87
N THR A 371 17.54 -5.17 9.61
CA THR A 371 16.81 -3.91 9.37
C THR A 371 17.71 -2.69 9.58
N ILE A 372 18.57 -2.71 10.61
CA ILE A 372 19.51 -1.62 10.89
C ILE A 372 20.58 -1.55 9.79
N VAL A 373 21.20 -2.68 9.45
CA VAL A 373 22.24 -2.77 8.41
C VAL A 373 21.69 -2.29 7.07
N PHE A 374 20.51 -2.76 6.67
CA PHE A 374 19.84 -2.35 5.45
C PHE A 374 19.58 -0.83 5.42
N LYS A 375 19.05 -0.28 6.51
CA LYS A 375 18.82 1.17 6.61
C LYS A 375 20.11 1.97 6.59
N CYS A 376 21.18 1.50 7.23
CA CYS A 376 22.49 2.14 7.17
C CYS A 376 23.06 2.11 5.75
N ALA A 377 22.91 1.00 5.02
CA ALA A 377 23.31 0.89 3.62
C ALA A 377 22.51 1.86 2.71
N LEU A 378 21.22 2.05 2.98
CA LEU A 378 20.42 3.06 2.27
C LEU A 378 20.82 4.51 2.59
N MET A 379 21.44 4.77 3.74
CA MET A 379 21.82 6.13 4.13
C MET A 379 23.29 6.45 3.86
N SER A 380 24.13 5.46 3.60
CA SER A 380 25.57 5.64 3.37
C SER A 380 25.90 6.54 2.17
N PRO A 381 25.10 6.62 1.07
CA PRO A 381 25.38 7.56 0.00
C PRO A 381 25.39 9.03 0.43
N PHE A 382 24.58 9.42 1.42
CA PHE A 382 24.60 10.80 1.93
C PHE A 382 25.91 11.13 2.67
N PHE A 383 26.47 10.16 3.39
CA PHE A 383 27.78 10.29 4.03
C PHE A 383 28.90 10.38 2.99
N ILE A 384 28.88 9.50 1.99
CA ILE A 384 29.89 9.48 0.92
C ILE A 384 29.80 10.76 0.07
N LEU A 385 28.58 11.24 -0.21
CA LEU A 385 28.36 12.50 -0.91
C LEU A 385 28.90 13.69 -0.13
N SER A 386 28.65 13.75 1.19
CA SER A 386 29.17 14.82 2.06
C SER A 386 30.70 14.85 2.05
N ALA A 387 31.34 13.68 2.12
CA ALA A 387 32.79 13.55 2.02
C ALA A 387 33.31 13.99 0.63
N ARG A 388 32.58 13.61 -0.44
CA ARG A 388 32.94 13.99 -1.81
C ARG A 388 32.87 15.49 -2.05
N LEU A 389 31.83 16.14 -1.54
CA LEU A 389 31.60 17.58 -1.70
C LEU A 389 32.54 18.43 -0.85
N GLN A 390 33.04 17.91 0.27
CA GLN A 390 33.97 18.61 1.15
C GLN A 390 35.38 18.64 0.54
N ASP A 391 36.03 17.48 0.40
CA ASP A 391 37.44 17.39 -0.08
C ASP A 391 37.74 16.10 -0.88
N GLY A 392 36.74 15.25 -1.15
CA GLY A 392 36.98 13.96 -1.82
C GLY A 392 37.31 14.11 -3.29
N SER A 393 38.28 13.34 -3.80
CA SER A 393 38.71 13.33 -5.21
C SER A 393 38.20 12.13 -6.02
N PHE A 394 37.43 11.23 -5.40
CA PHE A 394 36.97 9.99 -6.03
C PHE A 394 35.78 10.20 -6.98
N SER A 395 35.53 9.29 -7.91
CA SER A 395 34.41 9.41 -8.87
C SER A 395 33.05 9.43 -8.17
N SER A 396 32.12 10.24 -8.70
CA SER A 396 30.75 10.36 -8.19
C SER A 396 29.99 9.02 -8.21
N ILE A 397 30.39 8.07 -9.06
CA ILE A 397 29.74 6.75 -9.14
C ILE A 397 29.87 5.94 -7.84
N TYR A 398 30.96 6.13 -7.08
CA TYR A 398 31.16 5.45 -5.80
C TYR A 398 30.17 5.90 -4.72
N VAL A 399 29.61 7.12 -4.86
CA VAL A 399 28.53 7.60 -3.98
C VAL A 399 27.30 6.71 -4.11
N LEU A 400 27.01 6.23 -5.32
CA LEU A 400 25.83 5.42 -5.61
C LEU A 400 26.00 3.93 -5.35
N LEU A 401 27.24 3.45 -5.19
CA LEU A 401 27.54 2.02 -5.08
C LEU A 401 26.68 1.31 -4.00
N PRO A 402 26.48 1.86 -2.79
CA PRO A 402 25.59 1.23 -1.80
C PRO A 402 24.14 1.11 -2.28
N TRP A 403 23.60 2.12 -2.96
CA TRP A 403 22.26 2.06 -3.53
C TRP A 403 22.16 1.07 -4.68
N LEU A 404 23.17 0.97 -5.54
CA LEU A 404 23.20 -0.02 -6.64
C LEU A 404 23.21 -1.46 -6.11
N ILE A 405 23.98 -1.73 -5.06
CA ILE A 405 24.01 -3.04 -4.39
C ILE A 405 22.65 -3.36 -3.79
N VAL A 406 22.07 -2.43 -3.02
CA VAL A 406 20.76 -2.63 -2.37
C VAL A 406 19.65 -2.80 -3.41
N ALA A 407 19.66 -1.99 -4.47
CA ALA A 407 18.70 -2.07 -5.56
C ALA A 407 18.81 -3.41 -6.30
N GLY A 408 20.03 -3.87 -6.60
CA GLY A 408 20.27 -5.16 -7.26
C GLY A 408 19.77 -6.35 -6.41
N LEU A 409 20.03 -6.33 -5.10
CA LEU A 409 19.50 -7.33 -4.17
C LEU A 409 17.97 -7.30 -4.14
N ALA A 410 17.36 -6.13 -4.01
CA ALA A 410 15.90 -5.97 -3.98
C ALA A 410 15.26 -6.48 -5.29
N PHE A 411 15.87 -6.16 -6.44
CA PHE A 411 15.41 -6.64 -7.74
C PHE A 411 15.50 -8.17 -7.86
N CYS A 412 16.58 -8.77 -7.38
CA CYS A 412 16.73 -10.22 -7.31
C CYS A 412 15.60 -10.85 -6.47
N PHE A 413 15.33 -10.30 -5.28
CA PHE A 413 14.23 -10.76 -4.43
C PHE A 413 12.87 -10.63 -5.11
N ILE A 414 12.60 -9.52 -5.80
CA ILE A 414 11.34 -9.31 -6.53
C ILE A 414 11.21 -10.36 -7.66
N CYS A 415 12.25 -10.60 -8.45
CA CYS A 415 12.21 -11.59 -9.52
C CYS A 415 12.02 -13.02 -9.00
N CYS A 416 12.71 -13.37 -7.90
CA CYS A 416 12.50 -14.64 -7.21
C CYS A 416 11.08 -14.75 -6.69
N ALA A 417 10.55 -13.70 -6.06
CA ALA A 417 9.19 -13.69 -5.53
C ALA A 417 8.17 -13.93 -6.64
N ILE A 418 8.26 -13.22 -7.77
CA ILE A 418 7.37 -13.39 -8.93
C ILE A 418 7.45 -14.82 -9.50
N SER A 419 8.66 -15.39 -9.54
CA SER A 419 8.88 -16.75 -10.05
C SER A 419 8.34 -17.83 -9.12
N CYS A 420 8.31 -17.56 -7.80
CA CYS A 420 7.85 -18.50 -6.78
C CYS A 420 6.33 -18.46 -6.54
N VAL A 421 5.59 -17.49 -7.11
CA VAL A 421 4.12 -17.50 -7.02
C VAL A 421 3.59 -18.65 -7.87
N GLY A 422 3.04 -19.67 -7.20
CA GLY A 422 2.51 -20.88 -7.84
C GLY A 422 1.41 -20.61 -8.86
N PHE A 423 1.21 -21.55 -9.77
CA PHE A 423 0.04 -21.61 -10.66
C PHE A 423 -1.18 -21.95 -9.81
N ARG A 424 -2.26 -21.20 -9.97
CA ARG A 424 -3.58 -21.64 -9.54
C ARG A 424 -4.39 -21.78 -10.81
N ASP A 425 -4.40 -22.98 -11.37
CA ASP A 425 -5.22 -23.29 -12.53
C ASP A 425 -6.69 -23.24 -12.09
N PRO A 426 -7.55 -22.47 -12.79
CA PRO A 426 -8.95 -22.30 -12.41
C PRO A 426 -9.86 -23.49 -12.79
N GLU A 427 -9.32 -24.65 -13.14
CA GLU A 427 -10.09 -25.77 -13.72
C GLU A 427 -10.21 -27.05 -12.86
N ASP A 428 -9.88 -27.02 -11.57
CA ASP A 428 -9.99 -28.24 -10.73
C ASP A 428 -10.88 -28.08 -9.49
N ASP A 429 -12.00 -27.36 -9.63
CA ASP A 429 -13.10 -27.41 -8.66
C ASP A 429 -14.28 -28.19 -9.27
N GLY A 430 -14.15 -29.51 -9.34
CA GLY A 430 -15.29 -30.36 -9.71
C GLY A 430 -14.96 -31.83 -9.94
N VAL A 431 -14.78 -32.60 -8.85
CA VAL A 431 -15.44 -33.88 -8.54
C VAL A 431 -14.74 -34.48 -7.30
N PRO A 432 -15.46 -34.83 -6.21
CA PRO A 432 -14.87 -35.58 -5.10
C PRO A 432 -14.82 -37.07 -5.47
N GLU A 433 -13.65 -37.58 -5.84
CA GLU A 433 -13.46 -39.02 -6.05
C GLU A 433 -13.22 -39.72 -4.70
N GLN A 434 -14.13 -40.66 -4.39
CA GLN A 434 -14.18 -41.43 -3.16
C GLN A 434 -13.00 -42.38 -3.03
N ALA A 435 -12.66 -42.66 -1.78
CA ALA A 435 -11.67 -43.63 -1.36
C ALA A 435 -11.85 -45.03 -2.00
N SER A 436 -10.76 -45.57 -2.53
CA SER A 436 -10.49 -47.00 -2.49
C SER A 436 -9.00 -47.23 -2.33
N ALA A 437 -8.61 -47.73 -1.17
CA ALA A 437 -7.30 -48.27 -0.90
C ALA A 437 -7.15 -49.62 -1.61
N GLU A 438 -6.07 -49.84 -2.36
CA GLU A 438 -5.32 -51.09 -2.26
C GLU A 438 -3.94 -51.01 -2.91
N SER A 439 -2.93 -51.32 -2.09
CA SER A 439 -1.76 -52.17 -2.38
C SER A 439 -1.52 -52.55 -3.85
N THR A 440 -0.33 -52.29 -4.40
CA THR A 440 0.81 -53.24 -4.38
C THR A 440 2.00 -52.68 -5.20
N ARG A 441 3.20 -52.97 -4.70
CA ARG A 441 4.53 -52.78 -5.29
C ARG A 441 4.63 -53.27 -6.74
N ASN A 442 5.41 -52.56 -7.57
CA ASN A 442 6.64 -53.03 -8.25
C ASN A 442 6.94 -52.18 -9.49
N ALA A 443 8.14 -51.61 -9.54
CA ALA A 443 8.86 -51.30 -10.78
C ALA A 443 9.74 -52.53 -11.15
N PRO A 444 10.53 -52.55 -12.24
CA PRO A 444 10.47 -51.92 -13.58
C PRO A 444 10.69 -52.96 -14.72
N THR A 445 10.66 -52.55 -16.01
CA THR A 445 11.52 -52.98 -17.18
C THR A 445 10.81 -52.62 -18.49
N PHE A 446 11.31 -51.69 -19.31
CA PHE A 446 12.27 -51.87 -20.42
C PHE A 446 11.76 -52.83 -21.53
N GLU A 447 11.36 -52.28 -22.69
CA GLU A 447 11.88 -52.71 -24.00
C GLU A 447 11.45 -51.75 -25.14
N GLU A 448 12.42 -51.46 -25.99
CA GLU A 448 12.34 -50.77 -27.28
C GLU A 448 11.58 -51.61 -28.32
N GLY A 449 11.01 -50.98 -29.34
CA GLY A 449 10.59 -51.73 -30.54
C GLY A 449 9.73 -50.96 -31.53
N ALA A 450 10.38 -50.44 -32.57
CA ALA A 450 9.80 -49.76 -33.72
C ALA A 450 8.87 -50.64 -34.59
N THR A 451 7.97 -49.99 -35.35
CA THR A 451 7.49 -50.26 -36.74
C THR A 451 6.02 -49.79 -36.88
N ALA A 452 5.71 -48.71 -37.59
CA ALA A 452 5.60 -48.56 -39.06
C ALA A 452 4.41 -49.31 -39.71
N ARG A 453 3.31 -48.56 -39.90
CA ARG A 453 2.51 -48.34 -41.14
C ARG A 453 1.67 -49.49 -41.76
N ALA A 454 0.49 -49.06 -42.23
CA ALA A 454 -0.40 -49.63 -43.28
C ALA A 454 -1.25 -50.86 -42.87
N ASP A 455 -2.52 -51.07 -43.29
CA ASP A 455 -3.36 -50.41 -44.29
C ASP A 455 -4.83 -50.91 -44.16
N TYR A 456 -5.77 -50.07 -44.64
CA TYR A 456 -7.00 -50.37 -45.42
C TYR A 456 -8.33 -50.93 -44.81
N VAL A 457 -9.35 -50.05 -44.88
CA VAL A 457 -10.61 -50.13 -45.68
C VAL A 457 -11.92 -50.73 -45.13
N SER A 458 -12.95 -49.86 -45.09
CA SER A 458 -14.28 -49.91 -45.77
C SER A 458 -15.02 -48.58 -45.43
N VAL A 459 -15.41 -47.66 -46.34
CA VAL A 459 -16.36 -47.68 -47.49
C VAL A 459 -17.75 -48.14 -47.03
N ASP A 460 -18.90 -47.46 -47.19
CA ASP A 460 -19.36 -46.15 -47.69
C ASP A 460 -20.89 -46.06 -47.36
N MET A 461 -21.56 -44.97 -47.83
CA MET A 461 -23.01 -44.72 -48.04
C MET A 461 -23.64 -43.82 -46.95
N ASP A 462 -24.17 -42.62 -47.19
CA ASP A 462 -24.45 -41.80 -48.39
C ASP A 462 -24.24 -40.31 -48.08
#